data_AF-A0A194WBP8-F1
#
_entry.id   AF-A0A194WBP8-F1
#
_cell.length_a   1.000
_cell.length_b   1.000
_cell.length_c   1.000
_cell.angle_alpha   90.00
_cell.angle_beta   90.00
_cell.angle_gamma   90.00
#
_symmetry.space_group_name_H-M   'P 1'
#
loop_
_entity.id
_entity.type
_entity.pdbx_description
1 polymer ?
#
loop_
_entity_poly.entity_id
_entity_poly.type
_entity_poly.pdbx_seq_one_letter_code
_entity_poly.pdbx_strand_id
1 'polypeptide(L)'
;MNIPFHEAYGNIFEPETLGKLPMVLGGFIPVRWIPCEANRKFLFAASWLNDTVHKLVRQRRSEIEKAVKAESSSGMLSTILKESTLMEGGMADMNNIVGHLLILLSGGHGTSAMTMSWGLYELVRRPDVQEKLRQEMKIFEENCPDPTCTELDALPYLNNLVKDILRILPPGQ
;
A
#
# COMPACT_ATOMS: atom_id res chain seq x y z
N MET A 1 -21.52 5.68 -12.00
CA MET A 1 -20.46 6.71 -11.97
C MET A 1 -19.15 5.97 -11.78
N ASN A 2 -18.24 6.00 -12.75
CA ASN A 2 -16.97 5.26 -12.68
C ASN A 2 -15.91 6.25 -12.19
N ILE A 3 -15.53 6.17 -10.91
CA ILE A 3 -14.46 7.01 -10.37
C ILE A 3 -13.12 6.28 -10.51
N PRO A 4 -12.03 6.98 -10.86
CA PRO A 4 -10.69 6.39 -10.89
C PRO A 4 -10.22 6.00 -9.48
N PHE A 5 -9.37 4.96 -9.40
CA PHE A 5 -8.88 4.40 -8.13
C PHE A 5 -8.26 5.46 -7.20
N HIS A 6 -7.42 6.35 -7.75
CA HIS A 6 -6.78 7.42 -6.98
C HIS A 6 -7.80 8.34 -6.30
N GLU A 7 -8.91 8.67 -6.97
CA GLU A 7 -9.96 9.53 -6.41
C GLU A 7 -10.76 8.80 -5.33
N ALA A 8 -11.07 7.51 -5.52
CA ALA A 8 -11.68 6.70 -4.47
C ALA A 8 -10.77 6.56 -3.24
N TYR A 9 -9.48 6.34 -3.46
CA TYR A 9 -8.50 6.19 -2.40
C TYR A 9 -8.31 7.49 -1.60
N GLY A 10 -8.15 8.64 -2.29
CA GLY A 10 -8.02 9.96 -1.65
C GLY A 10 -9.24 10.31 -0.78
N ASN A 11 -10.45 10.01 -1.26
CA ASN A 11 -11.68 10.25 -0.48
C ASN A 11 -11.78 9.40 0.81
N ILE A 12 -11.06 8.27 0.90
CA ILE A 12 -11.07 7.38 2.07
C ILE A 12 -9.93 7.73 3.04
N PHE A 13 -8.72 7.90 2.51
CA PHE A 13 -7.49 7.96 3.32
C PHE A 13 -6.89 9.36 3.45
N GLU A 14 -7.23 10.29 2.55
CA GLU A 14 -6.76 11.68 2.60
C GLU A 14 -7.93 12.66 2.42
N PRO A 15 -8.95 12.62 3.31
CA PRO A 15 -10.10 13.50 3.17
C PRO A 15 -9.66 14.98 3.28
N GLU A 16 -10.27 15.83 2.46
CA GLU A 16 -10.11 17.30 2.50
C GLU A 16 -10.31 17.83 3.94
N THR A 17 -9.80 19.04 4.23
CA THR A 17 -9.83 19.66 5.58
C THR A 17 -11.20 19.61 6.28
N LEU A 18 -12.29 19.73 5.52
CA LEU A 18 -13.67 19.60 6.03
C LEU A 18 -14.11 18.14 6.29
N GLY A 19 -13.53 17.17 5.60
CA GLY A 19 -13.74 15.73 5.80
C GLY A 19 -12.97 15.14 6.99
N LYS A 20 -11.96 15.86 7.51
CA LYS A 20 -11.27 15.50 8.77
C LYS A 20 -12.14 15.75 10.01
N LEU A 21 -13.08 16.68 9.95
CA LEU A 21 -13.99 17.00 11.07
C LEU A 21 -14.84 15.79 11.50
N PRO A 22 -15.49 15.03 10.59
CA PRO A 22 -16.14 13.78 10.91
C PRO A 22 -15.26 12.71 11.57
N MET A 23 -13.98 12.65 11.22
CA MET A 23 -13.04 11.68 11.78
C MET A 23 -12.71 11.98 13.25
N VAL A 24 -12.55 13.28 13.58
CA VAL A 24 -12.28 13.75 14.96
C VAL A 24 -13.54 13.69 15.83
N LEU A 25 -14.70 14.07 15.27
CA LEU A 25 -15.97 14.10 15.99
C LEU A 25 -16.64 12.71 16.10
N GLY A 26 -16.20 11.73 15.30
CA GLY A 26 -16.74 10.37 15.26
C GLY A 26 -16.59 9.58 16.57
N GLY A 27 -15.69 10.01 17.46
CA GLY A 27 -15.55 9.43 18.81
C GLY A 27 -16.64 9.86 19.79
N PHE A 28 -17.37 10.94 19.51
CA PHE A 28 -18.34 11.54 20.44
C PHE A 28 -19.76 11.62 19.87
N ILE A 29 -19.89 11.72 18.54
CA ILE A 29 -21.17 11.82 17.84
C ILE A 29 -21.12 10.84 16.66
N PRO A 30 -22.22 10.13 16.32
CA PRO A 30 -22.29 9.28 15.13
C PRO A 30 -22.32 10.15 13.86
N VAL A 31 -21.20 10.81 13.54
CA VAL A 31 -21.10 11.76 12.43
C VAL A 31 -21.42 11.09 11.12
N ARG A 32 -21.15 9.77 10.98
CA ARG A 32 -21.50 8.95 9.81
C ARG A 32 -22.99 8.89 9.48
N TRP A 33 -23.88 9.24 10.41
CA TRP A 33 -25.33 9.32 10.16
C TRP A 33 -25.81 10.68 9.67
N ILE A 34 -24.94 11.70 9.66
CA ILE A 34 -25.29 13.03 9.17
C ILE A 34 -25.24 13.01 7.63
N PRO A 35 -26.30 13.45 6.94
CA PRO A 35 -26.34 13.51 5.48
C PRO A 35 -25.52 14.71 4.95
N CYS A 36 -24.20 14.67 5.16
CA CYS A 36 -23.26 15.64 4.59
C CYS A 36 -22.58 15.06 3.34
N GLU A 37 -22.17 15.95 2.44
CA GLU A 37 -21.51 15.56 1.19
C GLU A 37 -20.23 14.75 1.43
N ALA A 38 -19.47 15.10 2.48
CA ALA A 38 -18.27 14.38 2.89
C ALA A 38 -18.56 12.92 3.26
N ASN A 39 -19.61 12.65 4.04
CA ASN A 39 -20.01 11.28 4.38
C ASN A 39 -20.49 10.51 3.16
N ARG A 40 -21.23 11.17 2.26
CA ARG A 40 -21.71 10.52 1.03
C ARG A 40 -20.55 10.15 0.11
N LYS A 41 -19.55 11.03 -0.05
CA LYS A 41 -18.31 10.74 -0.79
C LYS A 41 -17.53 9.60 -0.15
N PHE A 42 -17.36 9.62 1.17
CA PHE A 42 -16.69 8.56 1.91
C PHE A 42 -17.39 7.20 1.76
N LEU A 43 -18.71 7.13 1.98
CA LEU A 43 -19.49 5.89 1.85
C LEU A 43 -19.45 5.36 0.41
N PHE A 44 -19.55 6.23 -0.58
CA PHE A 44 -19.44 5.84 -1.98
C PHE A 44 -18.04 5.28 -2.29
N ALA A 45 -16.99 6.00 -1.91
CA ALA A 45 -15.62 5.56 -2.12
C ALA A 45 -15.33 4.23 -1.41
N ALA A 46 -15.76 4.07 -0.15
CA ALA A 46 -15.60 2.85 0.61
C ALA A 46 -16.31 1.66 -0.08
N SER A 47 -17.55 1.86 -0.56
CA SER A 47 -18.28 0.81 -1.28
C SER A 47 -17.59 0.43 -2.59
N TRP A 48 -17.12 1.41 -3.36
CA TRP A 48 -16.40 1.19 -4.61
C TRP A 48 -15.07 0.45 -4.40
N LEU A 49 -14.30 0.85 -3.38
CA LEU A 49 -13.01 0.22 -3.07
C LEU A 49 -13.23 -1.22 -2.62
N ASN A 50 -14.23 -1.45 -1.76
CA ASN A 50 -14.61 -2.77 -1.32
C ASN A 50 -14.97 -3.65 -2.54
N ASP A 51 -15.83 -3.17 -3.44
CA ASP A 51 -16.22 -3.90 -4.65
C ASP A 51 -15.03 -4.21 -5.57
N THR A 52 -14.09 -3.28 -5.70
CA THR A 52 -12.89 -3.43 -6.54
C THR A 52 -11.95 -4.50 -5.97
N VAL A 53 -11.67 -4.46 -4.68
CA VAL A 53 -10.86 -5.49 -4.01
C VAL A 53 -11.58 -6.84 -4.08
N HIS A 54 -12.90 -6.87 -3.92
CA HIS A 54 -13.68 -8.10 -4.09
C HIS A 54 -13.53 -8.73 -5.48
N LYS A 55 -13.59 -7.91 -6.54
CA LYS A 55 -13.36 -8.36 -7.92
C LYS A 55 -11.95 -8.90 -8.10
N LEU A 56 -10.94 -8.21 -7.55
CA LEU A 56 -9.54 -8.62 -7.65
C LEU A 56 -9.29 -9.97 -6.97
N VAL A 57 -9.80 -10.14 -5.75
CA VAL A 57 -9.66 -11.41 -5.02
C VAL A 57 -10.39 -12.54 -5.76
N ARG A 58 -11.61 -12.31 -6.26
CA ARG A 58 -12.33 -13.32 -7.06
C ARG A 58 -11.54 -13.72 -8.31
N GLN A 59 -10.94 -12.77 -9.01
CA GLN A 59 -10.12 -13.05 -10.19
C GLN A 59 -8.90 -13.91 -9.85
N ARG A 60 -8.18 -13.55 -8.77
CA ARG A 60 -6.96 -14.23 -8.35
C ARG A 60 -7.20 -15.54 -7.60
N ARG A 61 -8.40 -15.77 -7.05
CA ARG A 61 -8.73 -16.98 -6.28
C ARG A 61 -8.47 -18.27 -7.07
N SER A 62 -8.82 -18.32 -8.35
CA SER A 62 -8.60 -19.53 -9.17
C SER A 62 -7.12 -19.85 -9.41
N GLU A 63 -6.27 -18.82 -9.48
CA GLU A 63 -4.81 -18.94 -9.60
C GLU A 63 -4.21 -19.38 -8.26
N ILE A 64 -4.70 -18.80 -7.17
CA ILE A 64 -4.19 -19.07 -5.82
C ILE A 64 -4.62 -20.45 -5.34
N GLU A 65 -5.85 -20.90 -5.57
CA GLU A 65 -6.28 -22.27 -5.21
C GLU A 65 -5.46 -23.33 -5.92
N LYS A 66 -5.09 -23.09 -7.18
CA LYS A 66 -4.16 -23.96 -7.94
C LYS A 66 -2.75 -23.93 -7.35
N ALA A 67 -2.25 -22.74 -7.03
CA ALA A 67 -0.90 -22.57 -6.50
C ALA A 67 -0.74 -23.05 -5.04
N VAL A 68 -1.82 -23.00 -4.24
CA VAL A 68 -1.90 -23.56 -2.88
C VAL A 68 -1.86 -25.09 -2.93
N LYS A 69 -2.62 -25.71 -3.84
CA LYS A 69 -2.59 -27.18 -4.05
C LYS A 69 -1.25 -27.68 -4.59
N ALA A 70 -0.53 -26.84 -5.34
CA ALA A 70 0.77 -27.18 -5.90
C ALA A 70 1.95 -26.94 -4.92
N GLU A 71 1.70 -26.52 -3.66
CA GLU A 71 2.72 -26.08 -2.68
C GLU A 71 3.70 -25.00 -3.20
N SER A 72 3.41 -24.41 -4.36
CA SER A 72 4.33 -23.57 -5.13
C SER A 72 3.98 -22.08 -5.01
N SER A 73 2.86 -21.72 -4.39
CA SER A 73 2.52 -20.32 -4.16
C SER A 73 3.32 -19.74 -2.99
N SER A 74 4.37 -19.00 -3.31
CA SER A 74 5.03 -18.05 -2.40
C SER A 74 4.43 -16.67 -2.66
N GLY A 75 3.43 -16.28 -1.87
CA GLY A 75 2.81 -14.97 -1.99
C GLY A 75 1.93 -14.64 -0.80
N MET A 76 1.96 -13.40 -0.33
CA MET A 76 1.19 -12.94 0.83
C MET A 76 -0.30 -13.31 0.73
N LEU A 77 -0.91 -13.16 -0.45
CA LEU A 77 -2.30 -13.56 -0.70
C LEU A 77 -2.54 -15.06 -0.50
N SER A 78 -1.62 -15.91 -0.96
CA SER A 78 -1.72 -17.36 -0.74
C SER A 78 -1.53 -17.74 0.72
N THR A 79 -0.68 -17.02 1.47
CA THR A 79 -0.52 -17.23 2.91
C THR A 79 -1.80 -16.85 3.66
N ILE A 80 -2.38 -15.67 3.37
CA ILE A 80 -3.64 -15.23 3.97
C ILE A 80 -4.78 -16.20 3.63
N LEU A 81 -4.85 -16.69 2.39
CA LEU A 81 -5.86 -17.67 1.96
C LEU A 81 -5.68 -19.04 2.63
N LYS A 82 -4.44 -19.50 2.81
CA LYS A 82 -4.17 -20.75 3.55
C LYS A 82 -4.65 -20.61 4.99
N GLU A 83 -4.26 -19.52 5.66
CA GLU A 83 -4.63 -19.28 7.07
C GLU A 83 -6.15 -19.13 7.25
N SER A 84 -6.83 -18.45 6.31
CA SER A 84 -8.28 -18.29 6.36
C SER A 84 -9.05 -19.59 6.11
N THR A 85 -8.52 -20.52 5.28
CA THR A 85 -9.11 -21.85 5.08
C THR A 85 -8.97 -22.79 6.28
N LEU A 86 -8.01 -22.53 7.18
CA LEU A 86 -7.76 -23.33 8.38
C LEU A 86 -8.70 -22.96 9.54
N MET A 87 -9.36 -21.80 9.50
CA MET A 87 -10.33 -21.41 10.52
C MET A 87 -11.73 -21.99 10.21
N GLU A 88 -12.23 -22.86 11.09
CA GLU A 88 -13.57 -23.46 11.00
C GLU A 88 -14.68 -22.39 11.06
N GLY A 89 -15.23 -22.00 9.91
CA GLY A 89 -16.33 -21.02 9.83
C GLY A 89 -16.44 -20.29 8.50
N GLY A 90 -16.33 -21.02 7.38
CA GLY A 90 -16.05 -20.58 6.00
C GLY A 90 -16.93 -19.51 5.32
N MET A 91 -17.70 -18.72 6.06
CA MET A 91 -18.44 -17.56 5.55
C MET A 91 -17.75 -16.22 5.86
N ALA A 92 -16.73 -16.21 6.74
CA ALA A 92 -15.93 -15.02 7.07
C ALA A 92 -14.67 -14.84 6.19
N ASP A 93 -14.34 -15.82 5.34
CA ASP A 93 -13.10 -15.90 4.55
C ASP A 93 -12.86 -14.66 3.66
N MET A 94 -13.86 -14.31 2.84
CA MET A 94 -13.68 -13.28 1.82
C MET A 94 -13.62 -11.86 2.38
N ASN A 95 -14.48 -11.53 3.34
CA ASN A 95 -14.48 -10.20 3.96
C ASN A 95 -13.19 -9.97 4.78
N ASN A 96 -12.65 -11.02 5.41
CA ASN A 96 -11.39 -10.93 6.14
C ASN A 96 -10.21 -10.69 5.20
N ILE A 97 -10.12 -11.43 4.08
CA ILE A 97 -9.07 -11.22 3.07
C ILE A 97 -9.11 -9.78 2.53
N VAL A 98 -10.31 -9.28 2.21
CA VAL A 98 -10.50 -7.90 1.76
C VAL A 98 -10.06 -6.91 2.83
N GLY A 99 -10.45 -7.14 4.09
CA GLY A 99 -10.02 -6.31 5.22
C GLY A 99 -8.50 -6.23 5.34
N HIS A 100 -7.81 -7.36 5.28
CA HIS A 100 -6.34 -7.40 5.33
C HIS A 100 -5.70 -6.66 4.15
N LEU A 101 -6.24 -6.82 2.94
CA LEU A 101 -5.78 -6.09 1.77
C LEU A 101 -6.00 -4.58 1.87
N LEU A 102 -7.13 -4.15 2.42
CA LEU A 102 -7.43 -2.74 2.63
C LEU A 102 -6.46 -2.11 3.65
N ILE A 103 -6.11 -2.83 4.72
CA ILE A 103 -5.10 -2.37 5.70
C ILE A 103 -3.73 -2.19 5.02
N LEU A 104 -3.31 -3.16 4.22
CA LEU A 104 -2.02 -3.10 3.50
C LEU A 104 -2.00 -1.97 2.47
N LEU A 105 -3.07 -1.80 1.69
CA LEU A 105 -3.21 -0.71 0.72
C LEU A 105 -3.23 0.65 1.42
N SER A 106 -3.89 0.75 2.57
CA SER A 106 -3.92 1.95 3.39
C SER A 106 -2.52 2.32 3.90
N GLY A 107 -1.78 1.37 4.45
CA GLY A 107 -0.49 1.63 5.09
C GLY A 107 0.67 1.79 4.10
N GLY A 108 0.69 1.02 3.01
CA GLY A 108 1.86 0.90 2.13
C GLY A 108 1.98 2.00 1.06
N HIS A 109 0.87 2.56 0.61
CA HIS A 109 0.87 3.51 -0.52
C HIS A 109 1.41 4.89 -0.11
N GLY A 110 0.76 5.55 0.85
CA GLY A 110 1.12 6.92 1.25
C GLY A 110 2.53 7.01 1.83
N THR A 111 2.94 6.04 2.65
CA THR A 111 4.26 6.00 3.29
C THR A 111 5.40 5.86 2.29
N SER A 112 5.26 4.94 1.34
CA SER A 112 6.28 4.72 0.29
C SER A 112 6.36 5.90 -0.66
N ALA A 113 5.21 6.43 -1.11
CA ALA A 113 5.16 7.59 -2.01
C ALA A 113 5.77 8.84 -1.37
N MET A 114 5.48 9.08 -0.09
CA MET A 114 6.08 10.17 0.69
C MET A 114 7.59 10.00 0.81
N THR A 115 8.05 8.80 1.19
CA THR A 115 9.49 8.49 1.33
C THR A 115 10.23 8.71 0.02
N MET A 116 9.68 8.25 -1.10
CA MET A 116 10.27 8.44 -2.44
C MET A 116 10.32 9.93 -2.83
N SER A 117 9.23 10.66 -2.63
CA SER A 117 9.14 12.07 -3.00
C SER A 117 10.18 12.92 -2.27
N TRP A 118 10.33 12.70 -0.97
CA TRP A 118 11.34 13.37 -0.16
C TRP A 118 12.76 12.90 -0.48
N GLY A 119 12.95 11.60 -0.73
CA GLY A 119 14.24 11.08 -1.15
C GLY A 119 14.74 11.76 -2.43
N LEU A 120 13.85 11.91 -3.42
CA LEU A 120 14.16 12.64 -4.65
C LEU A 120 14.44 14.12 -4.38
N TYR A 121 13.66 14.76 -3.50
CA TYR A 121 13.88 16.15 -3.12
C TYR A 121 15.28 16.37 -2.51
N GLU A 122 15.71 15.51 -1.59
CA GLU A 122 17.04 15.61 -0.98
C GLU A 122 18.17 15.30 -1.98
N LEU A 123 17.97 14.36 -2.90
CA LEU A 123 18.94 14.08 -3.97
C LEU A 123 19.15 15.29 -4.89
N VAL A 124 18.09 16.00 -5.25
CA VAL A 124 18.19 17.22 -6.08
C VAL A 124 18.99 18.32 -5.37
N ARG A 125 18.90 18.39 -4.04
CA ARG A 125 19.64 19.38 -3.22
C ARG A 125 21.08 19.00 -2.94
N ARG A 126 21.44 17.71 -3.11
CA ARG A 126 22.76 17.14 -2.82
C ARG A 126 23.31 16.42 -4.05
N PRO A 127 23.77 17.16 -5.07
CA PRO A 127 24.30 16.56 -6.29
C PRO A 127 25.53 15.67 -6.04
N ASP A 128 26.29 15.93 -4.97
CA ASP A 128 27.42 15.11 -4.54
C ASP A 128 26.98 13.71 -4.05
N VAL A 129 25.85 13.62 -3.35
CA VAL A 129 25.24 12.36 -2.91
C VAL A 129 24.63 11.62 -4.11
N GLN A 130 23.94 12.36 -4.99
CA GLN A 130 23.35 11.79 -6.20
C GLN A 130 24.41 11.16 -7.12
N GLU A 131 25.56 11.81 -7.29
CA GLU A 131 26.63 11.30 -8.13
C GLU A 131 27.24 10.01 -7.55
N LYS A 132 27.46 9.95 -6.24
CA LYS A 132 27.92 8.72 -5.57
C LYS A 132 26.95 7.57 -5.73
N LEU A 133 25.64 7.83 -5.61
CA LEU A 133 24.61 6.81 -5.85
C LEU A 133 24.65 6.31 -7.29
N ARG A 134 24.75 7.21 -8.28
CA ARG A 134 24.84 6.84 -9.69
C ARG A 134 26.07 5.99 -10.00
N GLN A 135 27.20 6.29 -9.37
CA GLN A 135 28.41 5.48 -9.52
C GLN A 135 28.21 4.05 -9.01
N GLU A 136 27.58 3.87 -7.84
CA GLU A 136 27.24 2.54 -7.34
C GLU A 136 26.27 1.82 -8.28
N MET A 137 25.21 2.49 -8.75
CA MET A 137 24.22 1.88 -9.65
C MET A 137 24.82 1.49 -10.99
N LYS A 138 25.70 2.32 -11.57
CA LYS A 138 26.34 2.02 -12.85
C LYS A 138 27.21 0.76 -12.77
N ILE A 139 28.02 0.64 -11.71
CA ILE A 139 28.84 -0.56 -11.47
C ILE A 139 27.94 -1.78 -11.27
N PHE A 140 26.81 -1.63 -10.59
CA PHE A 140 25.87 -2.72 -10.36
C PHE A 140 25.17 -3.18 -11.65
N GLU A 141 24.63 -2.26 -12.45
CA GLU A 141 23.94 -2.56 -13.72
C GLU A 141 24.84 -3.26 -14.74
N GLU A 142 26.15 -2.91 -14.78
CA GLU A 142 27.12 -3.58 -15.64
C GLU A 142 27.33 -5.06 -15.27
N ASN A 143 27.11 -5.43 -14.01
CA ASN A 143 27.34 -6.79 -13.49
C ASN A 143 26.05 -7.60 -13.32
N CYS A 144 24.90 -6.94 -13.12
CA CYS A 144 23.60 -7.57 -12.90
C CYS A 144 22.49 -6.79 -13.62
N PRO A 145 22.21 -7.09 -14.90
CA PRO A 145 21.23 -6.36 -15.70
C PRO A 145 19.78 -6.62 -15.28
N ASP A 146 19.49 -7.77 -14.66
CA ASP A 146 18.16 -8.15 -14.15
C ASP A 146 18.21 -8.44 -12.64
N PRO A 147 18.30 -7.39 -11.81
CA PRO A 147 18.53 -7.56 -10.38
C PRO A 147 17.27 -8.02 -9.63
N THR A 148 17.48 -8.95 -8.71
CA THR A 148 16.50 -9.35 -7.70
C THR A 148 16.44 -8.34 -6.55
N CYS A 149 15.34 -8.32 -5.78
CA CYS A 149 15.22 -7.44 -4.61
C CYS A 149 16.36 -7.65 -3.60
N THR A 150 16.81 -8.90 -3.43
CA THR A 150 17.91 -9.23 -2.53
C THR A 150 19.25 -8.65 -2.98
N GLU A 151 19.49 -8.55 -4.29
CA GLU A 151 20.71 -7.94 -4.81
C GLU A 151 20.68 -6.42 -4.67
N LEU A 152 19.51 -5.80 -4.84
CA LEU A 152 19.32 -4.36 -4.58
C LEU A 152 19.51 -4.01 -3.10
N ASP A 153 18.97 -4.84 -2.19
CA ASP A 153 19.11 -4.64 -0.73
C ASP A 153 20.57 -4.76 -0.25
N ALA A 154 21.40 -5.47 -1.01
CA ALA A 154 22.82 -5.64 -0.72
C ALA A 154 23.66 -4.40 -1.09
N LEU A 155 23.11 -3.43 -1.83
CA LEU A 155 23.83 -2.24 -2.26
C LEU A 155 24.05 -1.28 -1.08
N PRO A 156 25.31 -1.11 -0.62
CA PRO A 156 25.57 -0.45 0.65
C PRO A 156 25.22 1.04 0.63
N TYR A 157 25.50 1.76 -0.45
CA TYR A 157 25.23 3.19 -0.54
C TYR A 157 23.73 3.46 -0.69
N LEU A 158 23.04 2.73 -1.57
CA LEU A 158 21.58 2.78 -1.69
C LEU A 158 20.88 2.52 -0.35
N ASN A 159 21.28 1.45 0.36
CA ASN A 159 20.68 1.10 1.65
C ASN A 159 20.94 2.18 2.72
N ASN A 160 22.15 2.73 2.76
CA ASN A 160 22.48 3.84 3.66
C ASN A 160 21.66 5.10 3.35
N LEU A 161 21.48 5.43 2.07
CA LEU A 161 20.65 6.57 1.64
C LEU A 161 19.20 6.38 2.10
N VAL A 162 18.60 5.21 1.87
CA VAL A 162 17.23 4.92 2.29
C VAL A 162 17.10 5.04 3.81
N LYS A 163 18.05 4.48 4.58
CA LYS A 163 18.08 4.62 6.04
C LYS A 163 18.19 6.07 6.50
N ASP A 164 19.01 6.88 5.84
CA ASP A 164 19.13 8.30 6.17
C ASP A 164 17.86 9.08 5.84
N ILE A 165 17.20 8.80 4.71
CA ILE A 165 15.89 9.38 4.37
C ILE A 165 14.88 9.04 5.46
N LEU A 166 14.77 7.77 5.84
CA LEU A 166 13.84 7.32 6.88
C LEU A 166 14.18 7.88 8.28
N ARG A 167 15.46 8.13 8.57
CA ARG A 167 15.90 8.77 9.82
C ARG A 167 15.47 10.24 9.89
N ILE A 168 15.56 10.97 8.77
CA ILE A 168 15.16 12.37 8.70
C ILE A 168 13.63 12.49 8.62
N LEU A 169 12.99 11.55 7.93
CA LEU A 169 11.56 11.56 7.63
C LEU A 169 10.95 10.20 7.98
N PRO A 170 10.61 9.98 9.26
CA PRO A 170 9.91 8.78 9.66
C PRO A 170 8.50 8.78 9.03
N PRO A 171 8.13 7.74 8.25
CA PRO A 171 6.80 7.64 7.68
C PRO A 171 5.77 7.44 8.81
N GLY A 172 4.85 8.39 8.98
CA GLY A 172 3.86 8.41 10.05
C GLY A 172 3.72 9.73 10.81
N GLN A 173 4.39 10.80 10.36
CA GLN A 173 4.13 12.18 10.78
C GLN A 173 2.87 12.75 10.13
#